data_AF-A0A514XLR4-F1
#
_entry.id   AF-A0A514XLR4-F1
#
_cell.length_a   1.000
_cell.length_b   1.000
_cell.length_c   1.000
_cell.angle_alpha   90.00
_cell.angle_beta   90.00
_cell.angle_gamma   90.00
#
_symmetry.space_group_name_H-M   'P 1'
#
loop_
_entity.id
_entity.type
_entity.pdbx_description
1 polymer ?
#
loop_
_entity_poly.entity_id
_entity_poly.type
_entity_poly.pdbx_seq_one_letter_code
_entity_poly.pdbx_strand_id
1 'polypeptide(L)'
;MKNIILPLVALTLTMSACSYKSPTEDLDKAIAKSQRDLDAIIYGGGQPGKINVNGVIVTDESGSLLLDKKISILQEGGLGSRNVGTAVVGEKNKPTLSPTVKEESPQLASAHAQLISEGYVNLGCENLTAEDVQGLEERKLDSTETVYVFLAAKKVFICGEQHKNGVSLNIMAEELVLKDVRLTVVGIVGGIAVKTQKLELQGKNLLGTAAPTSNGIGMDAPGIALVVEKELSGPGDLMLISTGGAVVEKK
;
A
#
# COMPACT_ATOMS: atom_id res chain seq x y z
N MET A 1 54.18 -96.91 8.33
CA MET A 1 52.86 -96.27 8.31
C MET A 1 52.88 -95.12 9.30
N LYS A 2 52.86 -93.87 8.83
CA LYS A 2 52.88 -92.66 9.66
C LYS A 2 51.52 -91.97 9.50
N ASN A 3 50.77 -91.85 10.61
CA ASN A 3 49.51 -91.12 10.68
C ASN A 3 49.78 -89.61 10.72
N ILE A 4 49.13 -88.86 9.83
CA ILE A 4 49.11 -87.40 9.82
C ILE A 4 47.75 -86.97 10.39
N ILE A 5 47.78 -86.19 11.47
CA ILE A 5 46.60 -85.56 12.08
C ILE A 5 46.63 -84.08 11.68
N LEU A 6 45.60 -83.61 10.97
CA LEU A 6 45.36 -82.19 10.70
C LEU A 6 44.44 -81.60 11.79
N PRO A 7 44.71 -80.39 12.31
CA PRO A 7 43.79 -79.72 13.22
C PRO A 7 42.69 -78.97 12.46
N LEU A 8 41.47 -79.10 12.97
CA LEU A 8 40.26 -78.42 12.53
C LEU A 8 40.27 -76.98 13.06
N VAL A 9 40.33 -75.98 12.18
CA VAL A 9 40.19 -74.56 12.54
C VAL A 9 38.70 -74.20 12.51
N ALA A 10 38.11 -73.95 13.68
CA ALA A 10 36.76 -73.44 13.80
C ALA A 10 36.76 -71.91 13.60
N LEU A 11 36.12 -71.45 12.53
CA LEU A 11 35.95 -70.04 12.21
C LEU A 11 34.62 -69.54 12.84
N THR A 12 34.70 -68.86 13.97
CA THR A 12 33.54 -68.19 14.59
C THR A 12 33.28 -66.84 13.92
N LEU A 13 32.19 -66.75 13.16
CA LEU A 13 31.62 -65.49 12.65
C LEU A 13 30.81 -64.81 13.76
N THR A 14 31.28 -63.67 14.25
CA THR A 14 30.47 -62.76 15.08
C THR A 14 29.67 -61.84 14.17
N MET A 15 28.35 -62.08 14.10
CA MET A 15 27.44 -61.13 13.46
C MET A 15 27.13 -59.99 14.44
N SER A 16 27.65 -58.79 14.16
CA SER A 16 27.22 -57.57 14.84
C SER A 16 25.78 -57.25 14.43
N ALA A 17 24.87 -57.28 15.40
CA ALA A 17 23.51 -56.80 15.23
C ALA A 17 23.52 -55.27 15.04
N CYS A 18 23.41 -54.82 13.78
CA CYS A 18 23.03 -53.44 13.50
C CYS A 18 21.57 -53.24 13.93
N SER A 19 21.38 -52.46 15.00
CA SER A 19 20.05 -52.03 15.46
C SER A 19 19.39 -51.19 14.35
N TYR A 20 18.40 -51.78 13.67
CA TYR A 20 17.61 -51.11 12.64
C TYR A 20 16.63 -50.16 13.33
N LYS A 21 16.94 -48.86 13.36
CA LYS A 21 15.98 -47.84 13.80
C LYS A 21 14.77 -47.85 12.87
N SER A 22 13.57 -47.86 13.44
CA SER A 22 12.32 -47.86 12.69
C SER A 22 12.24 -46.62 11.79
N PRO A 23 11.95 -46.75 10.49
CA PRO A 23 11.78 -45.62 9.55
C PRO A 23 10.74 -44.58 9.99
N THR A 24 9.80 -44.96 10.88
CA THR A 24 8.75 -44.07 11.40
C THR A 24 9.29 -43.07 12.42
N GLU A 25 10.28 -43.45 13.23
CA GLU A 25 10.77 -42.60 14.32
C GLU A 25 11.62 -41.42 13.81
N ASP A 26 12.33 -41.64 12.71
CA ASP A 26 13.07 -40.59 12.01
C ASP A 26 12.15 -39.68 11.19
N LEU A 27 11.03 -40.22 10.66
CA LEU A 27 10.00 -39.44 9.98
C LEU A 27 9.23 -38.55 10.97
N ASP A 28 8.82 -39.08 12.12
CA ASP A 28 8.11 -38.33 13.16
C ASP A 28 8.98 -37.21 13.75
N LYS A 29 10.29 -37.47 13.93
CA LYS A 29 11.26 -36.44 14.34
C LYS A 29 11.48 -35.39 13.26
N ALA A 30 11.50 -35.78 11.98
CA ALA A 30 11.62 -34.85 10.86
C ALA A 30 10.37 -33.95 10.74
N ILE A 31 9.17 -34.52 10.91
CA ILE A 31 7.89 -33.78 10.92
C ILE A 31 7.83 -32.81 12.11
N ALA A 32 8.15 -33.29 13.32
CA ALA A 32 8.14 -32.46 14.53
C ALA A 32 9.24 -31.38 14.54
N LYS A 33 10.34 -31.59 13.81
CA LYS A 33 11.36 -30.56 13.59
C LYS A 33 10.88 -29.54 12.56
N SER A 34 10.33 -29.99 11.43
CA SER A 34 9.79 -29.10 10.40
C SER A 34 8.63 -28.24 10.91
N GLN A 35 7.77 -28.77 11.79
CA GLN A 35 6.71 -27.99 12.44
C GLN A 35 7.30 -26.95 13.40
N ARG A 36 8.30 -27.31 14.21
CA ARG A 36 9.01 -26.34 15.06
C ARG A 36 9.75 -25.27 14.28
N ASP A 37 10.32 -25.62 13.13
CA ASP A 37 11.01 -24.68 12.25
C ASP A 37 10.02 -23.74 11.54
N LEU A 38 8.83 -24.23 11.15
CA LEU A 38 7.71 -23.41 10.66
C LEU A 38 7.16 -22.48 11.75
N ASP A 39 7.04 -22.99 12.98
CA ASP A 39 6.69 -22.22 14.18
C ASP A 39 7.83 -21.28 14.60
N ALA A 40 9.01 -21.32 13.99
CA ALA A 40 10.13 -20.41 14.26
C ALA A 40 10.28 -19.30 13.21
N ILE A 41 9.46 -19.29 12.14
CA ILE A 41 9.56 -18.27 11.09
C ILE A 41 9.09 -16.92 11.63
N ILE A 42 10.04 -16.00 11.74
CA ILE A 42 9.80 -14.62 12.14
C ILE A 42 9.54 -13.79 10.88
N TYR A 43 8.34 -13.20 10.78
CA TYR A 43 7.98 -12.29 9.70
C TYR A 43 8.10 -10.83 10.15
N GLY A 44 8.77 -10.02 9.33
CA GLY A 44 8.69 -8.56 9.43
C GLY A 44 7.32 -8.04 9.01
N GLY A 45 6.96 -6.85 9.49
CA GLY A 45 5.76 -6.17 9.04
C GLY A 45 5.89 -5.63 7.62
N GLY A 46 4.76 -5.28 7.01
CA GLY A 46 4.72 -4.73 5.67
C GLY A 46 5.29 -3.31 5.59
N GLN A 47 5.73 -2.90 4.41
CA GLN A 47 6.15 -1.53 4.16
C GLN A 47 4.96 -0.61 3.86
N PRO A 48 5.03 0.69 4.20
CA PRO A 48 4.09 1.65 3.65
C PRO A 48 4.32 1.81 2.14
N GLY A 49 3.27 2.23 1.44
CA GLY A 49 3.33 2.53 0.02
C GLY A 49 3.99 3.88 -0.22
N LYS A 50 4.63 4.02 -1.38
CA LYS A 50 5.32 5.25 -1.76
C LYS A 50 4.33 6.42 -1.92
N ILE A 51 4.66 7.57 -1.33
CA ILE A 51 3.92 8.82 -1.52
C ILE A 51 4.71 9.73 -2.46
N ASN A 52 4.13 10.10 -3.60
CA ASN A 52 4.71 11.06 -4.53
C ASN A 52 3.86 12.33 -4.54
N VAL A 53 4.49 13.48 -4.35
CA VAL A 53 3.82 14.79 -4.39
C VAL A 53 4.54 15.68 -5.39
N ASN A 54 3.82 16.13 -6.42
CA ASN A 54 4.38 16.93 -7.50
C ASN A 54 3.62 18.24 -7.73
N GLY A 55 4.35 19.26 -8.17
CA GLY A 55 3.81 20.53 -8.66
C GLY A 55 3.91 21.67 -7.64
N VAL A 56 3.00 22.64 -7.71
CA VAL A 56 3.12 23.95 -7.04
C VAL A 56 3.10 23.90 -5.51
N ILE A 57 2.78 22.73 -4.95
CA ILE A 57 2.75 22.49 -3.50
C ILE A 57 4.11 22.07 -2.92
N VAL A 58 5.19 22.06 -3.71
CA VAL A 58 6.57 21.69 -3.33
C VAL A 58 7.54 22.76 -3.84
N THR A 59 8.37 23.38 -2.99
CA THR A 59 9.37 24.40 -3.40
C THR A 59 10.79 24.22 -2.84
N ASP A 60 11.78 24.37 -3.71
CA ASP A 60 13.19 24.73 -3.38
C ASP A 60 13.85 25.50 -4.55
N GLU A 61 15.17 25.74 -4.61
CA GLU A 61 16.09 26.33 -3.61
C GLU A 61 16.25 27.86 -3.80
N SER A 62 15.52 28.49 -4.72
CA SER A 62 15.52 29.96 -4.86
C SER A 62 14.44 30.68 -4.03
N GLY A 63 13.75 29.97 -3.12
CA GLY A 63 12.77 30.54 -2.18
C GLY A 63 11.79 29.54 -1.55
N SER A 64 12.31 28.54 -0.83
CA SER A 64 11.74 27.22 -0.52
C SER A 64 10.55 27.10 0.47
N LEU A 65 9.57 26.26 0.12
CA LEU A 65 8.69 25.44 0.97
C LEU A 65 8.41 24.09 0.24
N LEU A 66 9.28 23.08 0.42
CA LEU A 66 9.25 21.78 -0.29
C LEU A 66 7.95 20.97 -0.13
N LEU A 67 7.11 21.35 0.81
CA LEU A 67 5.74 20.91 0.85
C LEU A 67 4.96 22.07 1.49
N ASP A 68 3.85 22.48 0.89
CA ASP A 68 2.99 23.50 1.50
C ASP A 68 2.63 23.07 2.92
N LYS A 69 2.68 23.99 3.88
CA LYS A 69 2.36 23.72 5.30
C LYS A 69 0.96 23.12 5.52
N LYS A 70 0.06 23.29 4.55
CA LYS A 70 -1.26 22.67 4.53
C LYS A 70 -1.22 21.17 4.27
N ILE A 71 -0.12 20.64 3.76
CA ILE A 71 0.04 19.23 3.44
C ILE A 71 1.07 18.60 4.38
N SER A 72 0.69 17.49 5.00
CA SER A 72 1.56 16.67 5.83
C SER A 72 1.63 15.25 5.28
N ILE A 73 2.76 14.58 5.50
CA ILE A 73 2.99 13.20 5.06
C ILE A 73 3.35 12.35 6.26
N LEU A 74 2.67 11.21 6.41
CA LEU A 74 2.96 10.21 7.43
C LEU A 74 3.11 8.83 6.76
N GLN A 75 4.22 8.15 7.02
CA GLN A 75 4.45 6.78 6.58
C GLN A 75 4.89 5.91 7.74
N GLU A 76 4.19 4.80 7.93
CA GLU A 76 4.45 3.87 9.03
C GLU A 76 4.53 2.44 8.50
N GLY A 77 5.57 1.70 8.92
CA GLY A 77 5.63 0.27 8.64
C GLY A 77 4.69 -0.53 9.53
N GLY A 78 4.23 -1.67 9.01
CA GLY A 78 3.42 -2.61 9.77
C GLY A 78 4.21 -3.22 10.93
N LEU A 79 3.48 -3.62 11.97
CA LEU A 79 4.05 -4.39 13.07
C LEU A 79 4.39 -5.82 12.61
N GLY A 80 5.63 -6.26 12.84
CA GLY A 80 6.03 -7.64 12.58
C GLY A 80 5.53 -8.62 13.65
N SER A 81 5.64 -9.91 13.35
CA SER A 81 5.34 -10.98 14.31
C SER A 81 6.29 -10.95 15.52
N ARG A 82 5.90 -11.58 16.64
CA ARG A 82 6.79 -11.88 17.78
C ARG A 82 7.63 -10.71 18.31
N ASN A 83 7.04 -9.52 18.35
CA ASN A 83 7.68 -8.30 18.86
C ASN A 83 8.93 -7.87 18.09
N VAL A 84 9.06 -8.23 16.81
CA VAL A 84 10.12 -7.71 15.91
C VAL A 84 10.03 -6.18 15.75
N GLY A 85 8.92 -5.58 16.14
CA GLY A 85 8.68 -4.15 16.03
C GLY A 85 8.09 -3.77 14.68
N THR A 86 7.93 -2.47 14.45
CA THR A 86 7.43 -1.92 13.19
C THR A 86 8.51 -1.94 12.13
N ALA A 87 8.15 -2.29 10.90
CA ALA A 87 9.08 -2.24 9.78
C ALA A 87 9.60 -0.80 9.57
N VAL A 88 10.92 -0.64 9.44
CA VAL A 88 11.51 0.66 9.09
C VAL A 88 11.19 0.97 7.63
N VAL A 89 10.82 2.22 7.33
CA VAL A 89 10.50 2.67 5.97
C VAL A 89 11.75 2.60 5.08
N GLY A 90 11.74 1.71 4.10
CA GLY A 90 12.85 1.53 3.17
C GLY A 90 12.98 2.69 2.18
N GLU A 91 14.20 2.92 1.67
CA GLU A 91 14.51 4.03 0.74
C GLU A 91 13.58 4.10 -0.48
N LYS A 92 13.21 2.95 -1.05
CA LYS A 92 12.30 2.87 -2.21
C LYS A 92 10.88 3.39 -1.92
N ASN A 93 10.48 3.40 -0.66
CA ASN A 93 9.14 3.76 -0.20
C ASN A 93 9.08 5.16 0.42
N LYS A 94 10.23 5.80 0.68
CA LYS A 94 10.25 7.17 1.20
C LYS A 94 9.49 8.13 0.29
N PRO A 95 8.92 9.22 0.84
CA PRO A 95 8.18 10.17 0.03
C PRO A 95 9.10 10.81 -1.00
N THR A 96 8.59 11.05 -2.20
CA THR A 96 9.29 11.84 -3.22
C THR A 96 8.51 13.10 -3.47
N LEU A 97 9.18 14.24 -3.29
CA LEU A 97 8.63 15.56 -3.52
C LEU A 97 9.31 16.13 -4.77
N SER A 98 8.53 16.62 -5.73
CA SER A 98 9.08 17.26 -6.92
C SER A 98 8.37 18.58 -7.23
N PRO A 99 9.09 19.70 -7.37
CA PRO A 99 8.48 20.96 -7.78
C PRO A 99 7.97 20.91 -9.23
N THR A 100 8.55 20.02 -10.04
CA THR A 100 8.21 19.90 -11.46
C THR A 100 7.06 18.91 -11.64
N VAL A 101 5.96 19.37 -12.22
CA VAL A 101 5.05 18.46 -12.93
C VAL A 101 5.83 17.95 -14.12
N LYS A 102 6.34 16.71 -14.08
CA LYS A 102 6.97 16.12 -15.26
C LYS A 102 5.98 16.28 -16.41
N GLU A 103 6.37 17.04 -17.43
CA GLU A 103 5.54 17.23 -18.63
C GLU A 103 5.18 15.84 -19.14
N GLU A 104 3.89 15.52 -19.05
CA GLU A 104 3.37 14.35 -19.74
C GLU A 104 3.55 14.56 -21.24
N SER A 105 3.69 13.46 -21.99
CA SER A 105 3.74 13.60 -23.44
C SER A 105 2.53 14.41 -23.92
N PRO A 106 2.66 15.28 -24.94
CA PRO A 106 1.55 16.08 -25.46
C PRO A 106 0.31 15.25 -25.84
N GLN A 107 0.53 13.98 -26.18
CA GLN A 107 -0.51 12.99 -26.47
C GLN A 107 -1.29 12.57 -25.21
N LEU A 108 -0.61 12.38 -24.07
CA LEU A 108 -1.25 12.12 -22.78
C LEU A 108 -1.99 13.35 -22.26
N ALA A 109 -1.42 14.55 -22.42
CA ALA A 109 -2.08 15.79 -22.01
C ALA A 109 -3.38 16.05 -22.80
N SER A 110 -3.35 15.79 -24.12
CA SER A 110 -4.54 15.82 -24.98
C SER A 110 -5.60 14.80 -24.55
N ALA A 111 -5.19 13.56 -24.25
CA ALA A 111 -6.11 12.53 -23.77
C ALA A 111 -6.72 12.89 -22.40
N HIS A 112 -5.92 13.48 -21.49
CA HIS A 112 -6.41 13.96 -20.20
C HIS A 112 -7.43 15.10 -20.34
N ALA A 113 -7.17 16.08 -21.20
CA ALA A 113 -8.13 17.16 -21.47
C ALA A 113 -9.45 16.65 -22.06
N GLN A 114 -9.41 15.58 -22.87
CA GLN A 114 -10.61 14.93 -23.42
C GLN A 114 -11.39 14.10 -22.39
N LEU A 115 -10.73 13.65 -21.31
CA LEU A 115 -11.37 12.84 -20.26
C LEU A 115 -12.09 13.68 -19.21
N ILE A 116 -11.68 14.93 -19.02
CA ILE A 116 -12.36 15.88 -18.13
C ILE A 116 -13.69 16.26 -18.77
N SER A 117 -14.77 15.66 -18.28
CA SER A 117 -16.13 16.09 -18.64
C SER A 117 -16.40 17.51 -18.15
N GLU A 118 -17.17 18.31 -18.88
CA GLU A 118 -17.49 19.71 -18.51
C GLU A 118 -18.33 19.84 -17.23
N GLY A 119 -18.80 18.72 -16.66
CA GLY A 119 -19.64 18.68 -15.46
C GLY A 119 -18.87 18.64 -14.14
N TYR A 120 -19.60 18.36 -13.06
CA TYR A 120 -19.04 18.14 -11.73
C TYR A 120 -19.36 16.76 -11.17
N VAL A 121 -18.55 16.28 -10.24
CA VAL A 121 -18.81 15.06 -9.46
C VAL A 121 -18.92 15.44 -7.99
N ASN A 122 -20.01 15.02 -7.33
CA ASN A 122 -20.19 15.17 -5.89
C ASN A 122 -20.06 13.83 -5.18
N LEU A 123 -19.08 13.72 -4.30
CA LEU A 123 -18.88 12.59 -3.40
C LEU A 123 -19.15 12.99 -1.96
N GLY A 124 -20.42 12.88 -1.56
CA GLY A 124 -20.82 12.96 -0.15
C GLY A 124 -21.00 14.37 0.41
N CYS A 125 -20.98 15.42 -0.42
CA CYS A 125 -21.25 16.78 0.02
C CYS A 125 -22.75 17.08 -0.05
N GLU A 126 -23.39 17.27 1.10
CA GLU A 126 -24.85 17.47 1.18
C GLU A 126 -25.28 18.91 0.87
N ASN A 127 -24.39 19.89 1.06
CA ASN A 127 -24.71 21.31 1.00
C ASN A 127 -23.82 22.05 -0.01
N LEU A 128 -23.92 21.68 -1.30
CA LEU A 128 -23.32 22.45 -2.39
C LEU A 128 -24.21 23.63 -2.75
N THR A 129 -23.62 24.82 -2.87
CA THR A 129 -24.33 26.04 -3.24
C THR A 129 -24.51 26.13 -4.76
N ALA A 130 -25.41 27.01 -5.22
CA ALA A 130 -25.60 27.23 -6.67
C ALA A 130 -24.34 27.83 -7.31
N GLU A 131 -23.59 28.61 -6.55
CA GLU A 131 -22.31 29.21 -6.93
C GLU A 131 -21.23 28.13 -7.13
N ASP A 132 -21.21 27.10 -6.29
CA ASP A 132 -20.22 26.02 -6.36
C ASP A 132 -20.29 25.24 -7.68
N VAL A 133 -21.50 25.06 -8.21
CA VAL A 133 -21.81 24.23 -9.38
C VAL A 133 -22.29 25.04 -10.58
N GLN A 134 -22.07 26.37 -10.57
CA GLN A 134 -22.63 27.26 -11.57
C GLN A 134 -22.20 26.87 -12.98
N GLY A 135 -23.18 26.53 -13.82
CA GLY A 135 -22.94 26.14 -15.22
C GLY A 135 -22.33 24.75 -15.39
N LEU A 136 -22.33 23.91 -14.35
CA LEU A 136 -21.85 22.53 -14.39
C LEU A 136 -23.03 21.57 -14.20
N GLU A 137 -23.07 20.52 -15.03
CA GLU A 137 -24.02 19.42 -14.84
C GLU A 137 -23.43 18.34 -13.93
N GLU A 138 -24.25 17.78 -13.03
CA GLU A 138 -23.80 16.70 -12.15
C GLU A 138 -23.63 15.40 -12.94
N ARG A 139 -22.43 14.83 -12.88
CA ARG A 139 -22.16 13.48 -13.35
C ARG A 139 -22.32 12.50 -12.21
N LYS A 140 -23.44 11.77 -12.21
CA LYS A 140 -23.65 10.67 -11.27
C LYS A 140 -22.66 9.54 -11.55
N LEU A 141 -22.05 9.04 -10.49
CA LEU A 141 -21.18 7.87 -10.56
C LEU A 141 -22.03 6.61 -10.49
N ASP A 142 -21.78 5.67 -11.39
CA ASP A 142 -22.42 4.36 -11.33
C ASP A 142 -21.81 3.58 -10.16
N SER A 143 -22.62 3.22 -9.16
CA SER A 143 -22.15 2.70 -7.88
C SER A 143 -21.62 1.25 -7.94
N THR A 144 -21.51 0.68 -9.15
CA THR A 144 -21.23 -0.74 -9.38
C THR A 144 -19.75 -1.07 -9.61
N GLU A 145 -18.86 -0.08 -9.75
CA GLU A 145 -17.44 -0.36 -9.99
C GLU A 145 -16.70 -0.72 -8.68
N THR A 146 -16.47 -2.02 -8.50
CA THR A 146 -15.97 -2.62 -7.25
C THR A 146 -14.46 -2.67 -7.13
N VAL A 147 -13.69 -2.33 -8.18
CA VAL A 147 -12.22 -2.52 -8.20
C VAL A 147 -11.46 -1.27 -8.65
N TYR A 148 -12.09 -0.37 -9.40
CA TYR A 148 -11.48 0.85 -9.89
C TYR A 148 -12.50 1.96 -9.85
N VAL A 149 -12.14 3.13 -9.34
CA VAL A 149 -13.00 4.32 -9.37
C VAL A 149 -12.24 5.40 -10.10
N PHE A 150 -12.75 5.75 -11.28
CA PHE A 150 -12.21 6.83 -12.10
C PHE A 150 -13.14 8.03 -12.07
N LEU A 151 -12.67 9.13 -11.49
CA LEU A 151 -13.40 10.39 -11.45
C LEU A 151 -12.72 11.36 -12.40
N ALA A 152 -13.42 11.74 -13.47
CA ALA A 152 -12.94 12.75 -14.40
C ALA A 152 -14.03 13.77 -14.70
N ALA A 153 -13.84 14.98 -14.19
CA ALA A 153 -14.80 16.07 -14.25
C ALA A 153 -14.11 17.41 -14.10
N LYS A 154 -14.74 18.48 -14.58
CA LYS A 154 -14.21 19.83 -14.43
C LYS A 154 -14.01 20.18 -12.96
N LYS A 155 -15.01 19.90 -12.13
CA LYS A 155 -14.95 20.09 -10.68
C LYS A 155 -15.32 18.81 -9.93
N VAL A 156 -14.53 18.43 -8.92
CA VAL A 156 -14.83 17.28 -8.06
C VAL A 156 -14.92 17.77 -6.61
N PHE A 157 -16.01 17.43 -5.94
CA PHE A 157 -16.21 17.68 -4.51
C PHE A 157 -16.16 16.36 -3.77
N ILE A 158 -15.40 16.31 -2.67
CA ILE A 158 -15.36 15.15 -1.79
C ILE A 158 -15.59 15.64 -0.35
N CYS A 159 -16.52 14.99 0.35
CA CYS A 159 -16.83 15.25 1.74
C CYS A 159 -16.97 13.96 2.55
N GLY A 160 -16.70 14.08 3.85
CA GLY A 160 -16.95 13.03 4.83
C GLY A 160 -16.03 11.82 4.70
N GLU A 161 -16.49 10.68 5.21
CA GLU A 161 -15.67 9.49 5.40
C GLU A 161 -15.93 8.43 4.31
N GLN A 162 -14.87 7.98 3.65
CA GLN A 162 -14.91 7.01 2.55
C GLN A 162 -13.89 5.90 2.81
N HIS A 163 -14.36 4.66 2.91
CA HIS A 163 -13.50 3.48 3.07
C HIS A 163 -13.68 2.56 1.86
N LYS A 164 -12.57 2.25 1.18
CA LYS A 164 -12.58 1.40 -0.01
C LYS A 164 -11.59 0.25 0.16
N ASN A 165 -12.04 -0.97 -0.14
CA ASN A 165 -11.23 -2.18 -0.04
C ASN A 165 -10.82 -2.65 -1.43
N GLY A 166 -9.52 -2.79 -1.70
CA GLY A 166 -8.98 -3.33 -2.95
C GLY A 166 -9.22 -2.48 -4.20
N VAL A 167 -9.63 -1.21 -4.03
CA VAL A 167 -9.97 -0.30 -5.12
C VAL A 167 -8.83 0.66 -5.41
N SER A 168 -8.51 0.88 -6.69
CA SER A 168 -7.68 2.02 -7.09
C SER A 168 -8.57 3.24 -7.34
N LEU A 169 -8.25 4.36 -6.71
CA LEU A 169 -8.97 5.62 -6.87
C LEU A 169 -8.13 6.59 -7.70
N ASN A 170 -8.66 6.98 -8.86
CA ASN A 170 -8.00 7.88 -9.78
C ASN A 170 -8.90 9.10 -9.99
N ILE A 171 -8.43 10.26 -9.55
CA ILE A 171 -9.16 11.53 -9.60
C ILE A 171 -8.42 12.46 -10.54
N MET A 172 -9.11 12.92 -11.58
CA MET A 172 -8.64 13.90 -12.54
C MET A 172 -9.64 15.05 -12.61
N ALA A 173 -9.21 16.25 -12.25
CA ALA A 173 -10.09 17.42 -12.25
C ALA A 173 -9.37 18.70 -12.67
N GLU A 174 -10.11 19.72 -13.12
CA GLU A 174 -9.54 21.08 -13.14
C GLU A 174 -9.47 21.62 -11.71
N GLU A 175 -10.53 21.39 -10.94
CA GLU A 175 -10.63 21.81 -9.54
C GLU A 175 -11.11 20.65 -8.66
N LEU A 176 -10.35 20.36 -7.60
CA LEU A 176 -10.70 19.39 -6.58
C LEU A 176 -10.92 20.11 -5.26
N VAL A 177 -12.10 19.95 -4.68
CA VAL A 177 -12.46 20.50 -3.37
C VAL A 177 -12.57 19.35 -2.38
N LEU A 178 -11.73 19.37 -1.34
CA LEU A 178 -11.80 18.43 -0.21
C LEU A 178 -12.33 19.16 1.01
N LYS A 179 -13.46 18.69 1.55
CA LYS A 179 -14.09 19.26 2.75
C LYS A 179 -14.32 18.21 3.82
N ASP A 180 -13.51 18.29 4.90
CA ASP A 180 -13.55 17.35 6.02
C ASP A 180 -13.52 15.88 5.56
N VAL A 181 -12.61 15.59 4.63
CA VAL A 181 -12.50 14.28 3.97
C VAL A 181 -11.67 13.32 4.82
N ARG A 182 -12.15 12.08 4.94
CA ARG A 182 -11.33 10.95 5.37
C ARG A 182 -11.49 9.81 4.39
N LEU A 183 -10.59 9.74 3.41
CA LEU A 183 -10.61 8.72 2.37
C LEU A 183 -9.47 7.73 2.60
N THR A 184 -9.81 6.46 2.82
CA THR A 184 -8.83 5.39 3.02
C THR A 184 -9.05 4.26 2.02
N VAL A 185 -7.98 3.87 1.34
CA VAL A 185 -7.92 2.66 0.51
C VAL A 185 -7.13 1.58 1.24
N VAL A 186 -7.78 0.45 1.53
CA VAL A 186 -7.14 -0.71 2.17
C VAL A 186 -6.96 -1.83 1.14
N GLY A 187 -5.74 -2.30 0.91
CA GLY A 187 -5.47 -3.35 -0.06
C GLY A 187 -3.99 -3.64 -0.26
N ILE A 188 -3.68 -4.56 -1.17
CA ILE A 188 -2.30 -4.89 -1.56
C ILE A 188 -1.96 -4.40 -2.98
N VAL A 189 -2.97 -3.96 -3.74
CA VAL A 189 -2.87 -3.46 -5.11
C VAL A 189 -3.74 -2.19 -5.24
N GLY A 190 -3.41 -1.34 -6.22
CA GLY A 190 -4.09 -0.07 -6.46
C GLY A 190 -3.38 1.12 -5.81
N GLY A 191 -4.15 2.09 -5.34
CA GLY A 191 -3.65 3.31 -4.70
C GLY A 191 -4.61 4.48 -4.83
N ILE A 192 -4.15 5.65 -4.44
CA ILE A 192 -4.84 6.92 -4.66
C ILE A 192 -3.98 7.73 -5.61
N ALA A 193 -4.50 8.06 -6.78
CA ALA A 193 -3.87 8.97 -7.72
C ALA A 193 -4.78 10.19 -7.91
N VAL A 194 -4.27 11.37 -7.61
CA VAL A 194 -4.95 12.64 -7.75
C VAL A 194 -4.14 13.52 -8.67
N LYS A 195 -4.77 14.01 -9.72
CA LYS A 195 -4.23 15.04 -10.60
C LYS A 195 -5.25 16.16 -10.73
N THR A 196 -4.86 17.36 -10.33
CA THR A 196 -5.72 18.53 -10.42
C THR A 196 -4.93 19.78 -10.79
N GLN A 197 -5.58 20.75 -11.44
CA GLN A 197 -4.95 22.06 -11.60
C GLN A 197 -5.03 22.85 -10.30
N LYS A 198 -6.20 22.81 -9.64
CA LYS A 198 -6.47 23.51 -8.38
C LYS A 198 -6.92 22.53 -7.31
N LEU A 199 -6.33 22.66 -6.13
CA LEU A 199 -6.75 21.93 -4.95
C LEU A 199 -7.25 22.93 -3.89
N GLU A 200 -8.52 22.84 -3.53
CA GLU A 200 -9.08 23.61 -2.43
C GLU A 200 -9.29 22.71 -1.21
N LEU A 201 -8.73 23.13 -0.07
CA LEU A 201 -8.86 22.42 1.19
C LEU A 201 -9.77 23.18 2.14
N GLN A 202 -10.82 22.52 2.62
CA GLN A 202 -11.71 23.01 3.66
C GLN A 202 -11.68 22.02 4.84
N GLY A 203 -11.45 22.54 6.04
CA GLY A 203 -11.39 21.70 7.25
C GLY A 203 -10.21 20.72 7.26
N LYS A 204 -10.42 19.54 7.86
CA LYS A 204 -9.36 18.54 8.07
C LYS A 204 -9.51 17.38 7.09
N ASN A 205 -8.55 17.26 6.16
CA ASN A 205 -8.61 16.25 5.11
C ASN A 205 -7.52 15.18 5.30
N LEU A 206 -7.86 13.94 4.95
CA LEU A 206 -6.95 12.80 4.98
C LEU A 206 -7.18 11.95 3.73
N LEU A 207 -6.09 11.67 3.02
CA LEU A 207 -6.02 10.66 1.97
C LEU A 207 -5.04 9.58 2.42
N GLY A 208 -5.53 8.35 2.56
CA GLY A 208 -4.82 7.27 3.21
C GLY A 208 -4.77 5.99 2.39
N THR A 209 -3.63 5.30 2.43
CA THR A 209 -3.52 3.90 2.01
C THR A 209 -3.07 3.01 3.15
N ALA A 210 -3.59 1.79 3.21
CA ALA A 210 -3.13 0.80 4.17
C ALA A 210 -3.11 -0.60 3.56
N ALA A 211 -2.16 -1.42 4.00
CA ALA A 211 -2.20 -2.85 3.72
C ALA A 211 -3.01 -3.61 4.77
N PRO A 212 -3.69 -4.70 4.38
CA PRO A 212 -4.43 -5.52 5.32
C PRO A 212 -3.49 -6.21 6.31
N THR A 213 -3.99 -6.43 7.53
CA THR A 213 -3.34 -7.33 8.48
C THR A 213 -3.34 -8.75 7.92
N SER A 214 -2.21 -9.44 8.02
CA SER A 214 -2.05 -10.82 7.56
C SER A 214 -1.63 -11.72 8.70
N ASN A 215 -1.89 -13.03 8.55
CA ASN A 215 -1.50 -14.05 9.50
C ASN A 215 -0.16 -14.73 9.13
N GLY A 216 0.75 -13.99 8.48
CA GLY A 216 2.00 -14.52 7.93
C GLY A 216 2.94 -13.42 7.46
N ILE A 217 3.11 -13.27 6.14
CA ILE A 217 4.03 -12.27 5.59
C ILE A 217 3.41 -10.87 5.68
N GLY A 218 4.17 -9.89 6.17
CA GLY A 218 3.76 -8.49 6.17
C GLY A 218 3.45 -8.00 4.76
N MET A 219 2.30 -7.35 4.59
CA MET A 219 1.83 -6.90 3.28
C MET A 219 2.19 -5.43 3.05
N ASP A 220 2.77 -5.12 1.90
CA ASP A 220 3.08 -3.74 1.53
C ASP A 220 1.80 -2.98 1.13
N ALA A 221 1.70 -1.72 1.54
CA ALA A 221 0.56 -0.87 1.21
C ALA A 221 0.68 -0.29 -0.21
N PRO A 222 -0.44 0.03 -0.87
CA PRO A 222 -0.42 0.74 -2.14
C PRO A 222 0.02 2.20 -1.97
N GLY A 223 0.48 2.82 -3.05
CA GLY A 223 1.01 4.20 -3.02
C GLY A 223 -0.05 5.29 -3.11
N ILE A 224 0.40 6.52 -2.88
CA ILE A 224 -0.36 7.75 -3.12
C ILE A 224 0.42 8.61 -4.12
N ALA A 225 -0.24 9.11 -5.16
CA ALA A 225 0.29 10.10 -6.08
C ALA A 225 -0.59 11.34 -6.04
N LEU A 226 -0.04 12.49 -5.67
CA LEU A 226 -0.73 13.78 -5.67
C LEU A 226 0.00 14.73 -6.62
N VAL A 227 -0.70 15.24 -7.62
CA VAL A 227 -0.21 16.24 -8.56
C VAL A 227 -1.14 17.44 -8.51
N VAL A 228 -0.59 18.60 -8.17
CA VAL A 228 -1.29 19.89 -8.17
C VAL A 228 -0.55 20.85 -9.07
N GLU A 229 -1.14 21.21 -10.21
CA GLU A 229 -0.40 21.90 -11.27
C GLU A 229 -0.30 23.41 -11.08
N LYS A 230 -1.33 24.06 -10.52
CA LYS A 230 -1.41 25.53 -10.49
C LYS A 230 -1.57 26.12 -9.11
N GLU A 231 -2.49 25.60 -8.29
CA GLU A 231 -2.88 26.30 -7.07
C GLU A 231 -3.32 25.37 -5.94
N LEU A 232 -2.95 25.74 -4.71
CA LEU A 232 -3.49 25.20 -3.46
C LEU A 232 -4.13 26.34 -2.65
N SER A 233 -5.41 26.18 -2.27
CA SER A 233 -6.18 27.24 -1.61
C SER A 233 -7.10 26.70 -0.49
N GLY A 234 -7.93 27.58 0.07
CA GLY A 234 -8.91 27.24 1.11
C GLY A 234 -8.35 27.30 2.54
N PRO A 235 -9.19 27.26 3.59
CA PRO A 235 -8.77 27.40 4.99
C PRO A 235 -8.31 26.08 5.67
N GLY A 236 -8.27 24.96 4.96
CA GLY A 236 -7.99 23.63 5.51
C GLY A 236 -6.57 23.11 5.33
N ASP A 237 -6.40 21.84 5.70
CA ASP A 237 -5.18 21.02 5.58
C ASP A 237 -5.49 19.60 5.10
N LEU A 238 -4.44 18.92 4.63
CA LEU A 238 -4.45 17.59 4.05
C LEU A 238 -3.31 16.75 4.66
N MET A 239 -3.65 15.56 5.14
CA MET A 239 -2.70 14.54 5.55
C MET A 239 -2.68 13.40 4.53
N LEU A 240 -1.50 13.11 3.99
CA LEU A 240 -1.26 11.92 3.17
C LEU A 240 -0.66 10.86 4.08
N ILE A 241 -1.36 9.74 4.26
CA ILE A 241 -0.93 8.67 5.15
C ILE A 241 -0.76 7.35 4.39
N SER A 242 0.32 6.62 4.65
CA SER A 242 0.46 5.25 4.17
C SER A 242 0.97 4.31 5.26
N THR A 243 0.29 3.19 5.48
CA THR A 243 0.60 2.25 6.57
C THR A 243 0.75 0.82 6.07
N GLY A 244 1.89 0.20 6.34
CA GLY A 244 2.14 -1.21 6.02
C GLY A 244 1.28 -2.18 6.85
N GLY A 245 1.01 -3.36 6.30
CA GLY A 245 0.18 -4.37 6.95
C GLY A 245 0.88 -5.02 8.14
N ALA A 246 0.19 -5.10 9.28
CA ALA A 246 0.66 -5.83 10.45
C ALA A 246 0.60 -7.35 10.24
N VAL A 247 1.49 -8.07 10.92
CA VAL A 247 1.46 -9.53 11.02
C VAL A 247 0.89 -9.92 12.38
N VAL A 248 -0.20 -10.68 12.38
CA VAL A 248 -0.79 -11.26 13.59
C VAL A 248 -0.56 -12.77 13.61
N GLU A 249 -0.23 -13.32 14.77
CA GLU A 249 -0.12 -14.77 14.91
C GLU A 249 -1.52 -15.40 14.82
N LYS A 250 -1.64 -16.51 14.07
CA LYS A 250 -2.82 -17.36 14.17
C LYS A 250 -2.85 -17.95 15.58
N LYS A 251 -3.88 -17.61 16.35
CA LYS A 251 -4.18 -18.27 17.62
C LYS A 251 -4.63 -19.71 17.39
#